data_AF-A0A9D6V9Z5-F1
#
_entry.id   AF-A0A9D6V9Z5-F1
#
_cell.length_a   1.000
_cell.length_b   1.000
_cell.length_c   1.000
_cell.angle_alpha   90.00
_cell.angle_beta   90.00
_cell.angle_gamma   90.00
#
_symmetry.space_group_name_H-M   'P 1'
#
loop_
_entity.id
_entity.type
_entity.pdbx_description
1 polymer ?
#
loop_
_entity_poly.entity_id
_entity_poly.type
_entity_poly.pdbx_seq_one_letter_code
_entity_poly.pdbx_strand_id
1 'polypeptide(L)' 'PYSPDLNPIERLWLLMKGEWFSHFYARSRDELNDRLIHALNWIIDRKELNKKTCSIPTKI' A
#
# COMPACT_ATOMS: atom_id res chain seq x y z
N PRO A 1 8.70 -20.15 -8.91
CA PRO A 1 8.79 -19.66 -7.51
C PRO A 1 8.16 -18.26 -7.40
N TYR A 2 7.28 -18.02 -6.43
CA TYR A 2 6.69 -16.69 -6.21
C TYR A 2 7.73 -15.80 -5.52
N SER A 3 8.08 -14.67 -6.15
CA SER A 3 9.10 -13.74 -5.66
C SER A 3 8.46 -12.38 -5.30
N PRO A 4 7.87 -12.27 -4.10
CA PRO A 4 7.16 -11.06 -3.66
C PRO A 4 8.03 -9.81 -3.68
N ASP A 5 9.33 -9.96 -3.40
CA ASP A 5 10.32 -8.87 -3.42
C ASP A 5 10.54 -8.25 -4.81
N LEU A 6 10.20 -8.99 -5.87
CA LEU A 6 10.28 -8.55 -7.27
C LEU A 6 8.95 -7.97 -7.76
N ASN A 7 7.89 -8.02 -6.95
CA ASN A 7 6.57 -7.51 -7.31
C ASN A 7 6.35 -6.12 -6.68
N PRO A 8 6.48 -5.03 -7.46
CA PRO A 8 6.49 -3.66 -6.92
C PRO A 8 5.18 -3.27 -6.21
N ILE A 9 4.05 -3.88 -6.59
CA ILE A 9 2.77 -3.61 -5.94
C ILE A 9 2.74 -4.04 -4.47
N GLU A 10 3.55 -5.05 -4.09
CA GLU A 10 3.59 -5.53 -2.70
C GLU A 10 4.15 -4.46 -1.76
N ARG A 11 5.09 -3.65 -2.25
CA ARG A 11 5.61 -2.51 -1.50
C ARG A 11 4.56 -1.43 -1.29
N LEU A 12 3.69 -1.21 -2.27
CA LEU A 12 2.55 -0.31 -2.11
C LEU A 12 1.56 -0.86 -1.08
N TRP A 13 1.30 -2.16 -1.07
CA TRP A 13 0.45 -2.78 -0.05
C TRP A 13 1.05 -2.69 1.35
N LEU A 14 2.36 -2.87 1.50
CA LEU A 14 3.04 -2.71 2.79
C LEU A 14 2.96 -1.26 3.28
N LEU A 15 3.21 -0.28 2.41
CA LEU A 15 3.05 1.14 2.72
C LEU A 15 1.60 1.46 3.13
N MET A 16 0.61 1.00 2.35
CA MET A 16 -0.80 1.22 2.65
C MET A 16 -1.17 0.70 4.04
N LYS A 17 -0.76 -0.53 4.35
CA LYS A 17 -1.04 -1.17 5.63
C LYS A 17 -0.40 -0.40 6.79
N GLY A 18 0.86 0.02 6.64
CA GLY A 18 1.56 0.79 7.66
C GLY A 18 0.93 2.15 7.95
N GLU A 19 0.53 2.88 6.91
CA GLU A 19 0.02 4.25 7.04
C GLU A 19 -1.46 4.30 7.42
N TRP A 20 -2.28 3.40 6.87
CA TRP A 20 -3.74 3.49 6.99
C TRP A 20 -4.35 2.50 7.98
N PHE A 21 -3.68 1.38 8.25
CA PHE A 21 -4.26 0.28 9.02
C PHE A 21 -3.52 -0.03 10.33
N SER A 22 -2.40 0.65 10.61
CA SER A 22 -1.75 0.56 11.93
C SER A 22 -2.70 1.07 13.02
N HIS A 23 -2.95 0.22 14.03
CA HIS A 23 -3.86 0.51 15.15
C HIS A 23 -5.32 0.81 14.76
N PHE A 24 -5.73 0.51 13.52
CA PHE A 24 -7.12 0.66 13.07
C PHE A 24 -7.90 -0.64 13.25
N TYR A 25 -9.09 -0.55 13.84
CA TYR A 25 -10.02 -1.66 14.00
C TYR A 25 -11.41 -1.23 13.56
N ALA A 26 -11.92 -1.83 12.49
CA ALA A 26 -13.28 -1.59 12.01
C ALA A 26 -14.30 -2.42 12.82
N ARG A 27 -15.43 -1.81 13.17
CA ARG A 27 -16.56 -2.46 13.86
C ARG A 27 -17.67 -2.90 12.91
N SER A 28 -17.65 -2.42 11.68
CA SER A 28 -18.56 -2.83 10.62
C SER A 28 -17.81 -3.05 9.30
N ARG A 29 -18.47 -3.74 8.38
CA ARG A 29 -17.96 -3.92 7.02
C ARG A 29 -17.87 -2.58 6.28
N ASP A 30 -18.86 -1.71 6.47
CA ASP A 30 -18.89 -0.41 5.80
C ASP A 30 -17.74 0.49 6.25
N GLU A 31 -17.43 0.50 7.56
CA GLU A 31 -16.28 1.24 8.08
C GLU A 31 -14.95 0.75 7.48
N LEU A 32 -14.80 -0.57 7.33
CA LEU A 32 -13.63 -1.14 6.67
C LEU A 32 -13.56 -0.75 5.19
N ASN A 33 -14.69 -0.80 4.49
CA ASN A 33 -14.77 -0.43 3.07
C ASN A 33 -14.42 1.04 2.86
N ASP A 34 -15.00 1.95 3.64
CA ASP A 34 -14.73 3.38 3.55
C ASP A 34 -13.25 3.68 3.79
N ARG A 35 -12.67 3.09 4.84
CA ARG A 35 -11.24 3.22 5.14
C ARG A 35 -10.37 2.72 3.99
N LEU A 36 -10.73 1.58 3.39
CA LEU A 36 -10.01 1.01 2.27
C LEU A 36 -10.10 1.90 1.03
N ILE A 37 -11.27 2.43 0.70
CA ILE A 37 -11.47 3.37 -0.43
C ILE A 37 -10.59 4.60 -0.23
N HIS A 38 -10.56 5.19 0.97
CA HIS A 38 -9.70 6.33 1.27
C HIS A 38 -8.21 5.99 1.12
N ALA A 39 -7.78 4.83 1.64
CA ALA A 39 -6.39 4.39 1.53
C ALA A 39 -5.96 4.16 0.06
N LEU A 40 -6.85 3.58 -0.75
CA LEU A 40 -6.61 3.35 -2.17
C LEU A 40 -6.52 4.68 -2.94
N ASN A 41 -7.45 5.61 -2.73
CA ASN A 41 -7.40 6.93 -3.34
C ASN A 41 -6.10 7.67 -2.99
N TRP A 42 -5.68 7.61 -1.72
CA TRP A 42 -4.41 8.18 -1.28
C TRP A 42 -3.20 7.58 -1.99
N ILE A 43 -3.17 6.26 -2.21
CA ILE A 43 -2.12 5.63 -3.01
C ILE A 43 -2.17 6.13 -4.45
N ILE A 44 -3.35 6.21 -5.07
CA ILE A 44 -3.51 6.65 -6.46
C ILE A 44 -2.99 8.09 -6.66
N ASP A 45 -3.21 8.97 -5.69
CA ASP A 45 -2.79 10.37 -5.75
C ASP A 45 -1.27 10.55 -5.57
N ARG A 46 -0.58 9.56 -4.98
CA ARG A 46 0.86 9.60 -4.69
C ARG A 46 1.77 9.18 -5.84
N LYS A 47 1.39 9.47 -7.08
CA LYS A 47 2.05 8.96 -8.31
C LYS A 47 3.58 9.07 -8.29
N GLU A 48 4.12 10.25 -7.98
CA GLU A 48 5.58 10.47 -8.00
C GLU A 48 6.31 9.76 -6.85
N LEU A 49 5.67 9.62 -5.69
CA LEU A 49 6.24 8.90 -4.55
C LEU A 49 6.20 7.39 -4.80
N ASN A 50 5.13 6.89 -5.43
CA ASN A 50 4.99 5.48 -5.77
C ASN A 50 6.10 5.00 -6.72
N LYS A 51 6.57 5.84 -7.64
CA LYS A 51 7.75 5.52 -8.48
C LYS A 51 8.98 5.17 -7.65
N LYS A 52 9.20 5.89 -6.54
CA LYS A 52 10.29 5.63 -5.60
C LYS A 52 9.99 4.40 -4.74
N THR A 53 8.78 4.27 -4.21
CA THR A 53 8.38 3.11 -3.39
C THR A 53 8.50 1.80 -4.16
N CYS A 54 8.14 1.81 -5.44
CA CYS A 54 8.20 0.66 -6.34
C CYS A 54 9.58 0.41 -6.96
N SER A 55 10.59 1.26 -6.73
CA SER A 55 11.89 1.08 -7.38
C SER A 55 12.59 -0.16 -6.82
N ILE A 56 12.94 -1.11 -7.69
CA ILE A 56 13.70 -2.30 -7.30
C ILE A 56 15.15 -1.84 -7.06
N PRO A 57 15.71 -2.00 -5.84
CA PRO A 57 17.10 -1.69 -5.59
C PRO A 57 17.95 -2.63 -6.43
N THR A 58 18.65 -2.08 -7.41
CA THR A 58 19.66 -2.82 -8.16
C THR A 58 20.86 -2.96 -7.24
N LYS A 59 21.28 -4.19 -6.92
CA LYS A 59 22.56 -4.42 -6.21
C LYS A 59 23.66 -3.83 -7.09
N ILE A 60 24.38 -2.84 -6.55
CA ILE A 60 25.65 -2.33 -7.08
C ILE A 60 26.75 -3.28 -6.59
#